data_AF-A0A498LZI5-F1
#
_entry.id   AF-A0A498LZI5-F1
#
_cell.length_a   1.000
_cell.length_b   1.000
_cell.length_c   1.000
_cell.angle_alpha   90.00
_cell.angle_beta   90.00
_cell.angle_gamma   90.00
#
_symmetry.space_group_name_H-M   'P 1'
#
loop_
_entity.id
_entity.type
_entity.pdbx_description
1 polymer ?
#
loop_
_entity_poly.entity_id
_entity_poly.type
_entity_poly.pdbx_seq_one_letter_code
_entity_poly.pdbx_strand_id
1 'polypeptide(L)'
;MPLKRAVIVPGNGAGNIEHCNWYGWAKKRIHEIPDMSCALKNMPDPVTARESIWLPFMKKDLECDEETVIIGHSSGAAAAMRYAETHKVFAIILVGAYTSDLGDENERESVTARESIWLPFMKEDLECDEETLIIGHSSGAAAAMRYAEKHKVFAIILVGAYTSDLGNENERESGYFNRAWEWEKIRTNVKHIIQFGSTDDPFLPWEEQQEVADGLKADLQKYSDRGHFQDTAFPELIDAIKKLKSSS
;
A
#
# COMPACT_ATOMS: atom_id res chain seq x y z
N MET A 1 18.14 6.21 -12.16
CA MET A 1 17.83 7.40 -12.99
C MET A 1 16.97 8.35 -12.14
N PRO A 2 16.99 9.68 -12.34
CA PRO A 2 16.16 10.57 -11.53
C PRO A 2 14.68 10.36 -11.87
N LEU A 3 13.84 10.25 -10.84
CA LEU A 3 12.39 10.15 -10.96
C LEU A 3 11.81 11.38 -11.66
N LYS A 4 11.11 11.19 -12.79
CA LYS A 4 10.51 12.30 -13.58
C LYS A 4 8.98 12.19 -13.73
N ARG A 5 8.40 11.04 -13.42
CA ARG A 5 6.98 10.78 -13.70
C ARG A 5 6.31 9.97 -12.60
N ALA A 6 5.11 10.41 -12.22
CA ALA A 6 4.16 9.63 -11.46
C ALA A 6 2.93 9.33 -12.31
N VAL A 7 2.34 8.15 -12.13
CA VAL A 7 1.06 7.77 -12.73
C VAL A 7 0.14 7.37 -11.59
N ILE A 8 -1.03 8.00 -11.48
CA ILE A 8 -2.04 7.58 -10.50
C ILE A 8 -3.01 6.63 -11.20
N VAL A 9 -3.12 5.41 -10.67
CA VAL A 9 -4.09 4.40 -11.12
C VAL A 9 -5.18 4.28 -10.04
N PRO A 10 -6.42 4.66 -10.34
CA PRO A 10 -7.50 4.71 -9.36
C PRO A 10 -8.02 3.30 -9.02
N GLY A 11 -8.85 3.21 -7.98
CA GLY A 11 -9.72 2.05 -7.77
C GLY A 11 -10.84 1.97 -8.82
N ASN A 12 -11.47 0.80 -8.94
CA ASN A 12 -12.65 0.62 -9.78
C ASN A 12 -13.85 1.46 -9.29
N GLY A 13 -14.91 1.51 -10.09
CA GLY A 13 -16.14 2.28 -9.82
C GLY A 13 -15.95 3.80 -9.85
N ALA A 14 -14.73 4.31 -10.02
CA ALA A 14 -14.45 5.73 -10.07
C ALA A 14 -15.02 6.35 -11.36
N GLY A 15 -15.85 7.38 -11.21
CA GLY A 15 -16.41 8.17 -12.30
C GLY A 15 -15.37 9.11 -12.91
N ASN A 16 -15.59 10.43 -12.82
CA ASN A 16 -14.54 11.38 -13.20
C ASN A 16 -13.42 11.38 -12.15
N ILE A 17 -12.36 10.64 -12.43
CA ILE A 17 -11.21 10.43 -11.55
C ILE A 17 -10.49 11.71 -11.13
N GLU A 18 -10.59 12.82 -11.87
CA GLU A 18 -10.04 14.11 -11.38
C GLU A 18 -10.80 14.69 -10.17
N HIS A 19 -12.03 14.20 -9.93
CA HIS A 19 -12.90 14.59 -8.82
C HIS A 19 -13.23 13.43 -7.87
N CYS A 20 -12.60 12.27 -8.06
CA CYS A 20 -12.76 11.12 -7.16
C CYS A 20 -11.58 11.06 -6.16
N ASN A 21 -11.91 10.74 -4.91
CA ASN A 21 -10.94 10.52 -3.84
C ASN A 21 -9.88 11.63 -3.79
N TRP A 22 -8.62 11.25 -3.70
CA TRP A 22 -7.46 12.15 -3.61
C TRP A 22 -6.77 12.41 -4.95
N TYR A 23 -7.19 11.75 -6.03
CA TYR A 23 -6.36 11.64 -7.23
C TYR A 23 -6.06 12.99 -7.88
N GLY A 24 -7.08 13.84 -8.07
CA GLY A 24 -6.92 15.16 -8.67
C GLY A 24 -6.10 16.12 -7.80
N TRP A 25 -6.21 16.01 -6.48
CA TRP A 25 -5.39 16.77 -5.54
C TRP A 25 -3.93 16.32 -5.59
N ALA A 26 -3.68 15.01 -5.54
CA ALA A 26 -2.33 14.45 -5.60
C ALA A 26 -1.64 14.80 -6.91
N LYS A 27 -2.35 14.72 -8.05
CA LYS A 27 -1.85 15.17 -9.36
C LYS A 27 -1.34 16.61 -9.30
N LYS A 28 -2.13 17.54 -8.72
CA LYS A 28 -1.73 18.96 -8.60
C LYS A 28 -0.49 19.13 -7.75
N ARG A 29 -0.39 18.42 -6.61
CA ARG A 29 0.78 18.48 -5.73
C ARG A 29 2.04 17.89 -6.34
N ILE A 30 1.91 16.79 -7.08
CA ILE A 30 3.05 16.21 -7.79
C ILE A 30 3.55 17.15 -8.89
N HIS A 31 2.64 17.86 -9.57
CA HIS A 31 3.02 18.88 -10.55
C HIS A 31 3.71 20.13 -9.95
N GLU A 32 3.58 20.37 -8.64
CA GLU A 32 4.32 21.44 -7.95
C GLU A 32 5.78 21.05 -7.68
N ILE A 33 6.14 19.77 -7.81
CA ILE A 33 7.51 19.28 -7.63
C ILE A 33 8.33 19.59 -8.90
N PRO A 34 9.47 20.30 -8.80
CA PRO A 34 10.33 20.56 -9.95
C PRO A 34 10.69 19.28 -10.71
N ASP A 35 10.61 19.35 -12.04
CA ASP A 35 10.97 18.27 -12.97
C ASP A 35 10.14 16.97 -12.84
N MET A 36 9.00 17.02 -12.15
CA MET A 36 8.02 15.92 -12.10
C MET A 36 6.75 16.20 -12.91
N SER A 37 6.24 15.14 -13.54
CA SER A 37 4.91 15.13 -14.17
C SER A 37 4.02 14.07 -13.53
N CYS A 38 2.69 14.31 -13.53
CA CYS A 38 1.73 13.33 -13.03
C CYS A 38 0.64 13.03 -14.06
N ALA A 39 0.58 11.79 -14.53
CA ALA A 39 -0.50 11.32 -15.37
C ALA A 39 -1.65 10.76 -14.52
N LEU A 40 -2.87 11.14 -14.89
CA LEU A 40 -4.11 10.73 -14.23
C LEU A 40 -5.20 10.79 -15.30
N LYS A 41 -5.76 9.64 -15.67
CA LYS A 41 -6.81 9.48 -16.70
C LYS A 41 -7.90 8.53 -16.22
N ASN A 42 -9.12 8.70 -16.77
CA ASN A 42 -10.19 7.72 -16.55
C ASN A 42 -9.76 6.37 -17.11
N MET A 43 -9.89 5.33 -16.30
CA MET A 43 -9.55 3.98 -16.73
C MET A 43 -10.65 3.44 -17.65
N PRO A 44 -10.29 2.72 -18.74
CA PRO A 44 -11.26 1.93 -19.49
C PRO A 44 -11.81 0.81 -18.60
N ASP A 45 -13.02 0.31 -18.87
CA ASP A 45 -13.67 -0.70 -18.02
C ASP A 45 -13.62 -0.34 -16.51
N PRO A 46 -14.04 0.89 -16.13
CA PRO A 46 -13.75 1.42 -14.79
C PRO A 46 -14.47 0.66 -13.69
N VAL A 47 -15.55 -0.07 -14.01
CA VAL A 47 -16.35 -0.81 -13.01
C VAL A 47 -15.74 -2.18 -12.72
N THR A 48 -15.39 -2.97 -13.74
CA THR A 48 -14.84 -4.32 -13.52
C THR A 48 -13.32 -4.34 -13.41
N ALA A 49 -12.63 -3.31 -13.91
CA ALA A 49 -11.19 -3.15 -13.79
C ALA A 49 -10.35 -4.35 -14.28
N ARG A 50 -10.73 -4.96 -15.40
CA ARG A 50 -10.06 -6.17 -15.90
C ARG A 50 -8.59 -5.92 -16.21
N GLU A 51 -7.74 -6.82 -15.70
CA GLU A 51 -6.30 -6.83 -15.96
C GLU A 51 -5.98 -6.76 -17.46
N SER A 52 -6.69 -7.55 -18.27
CA SER A 52 -6.53 -7.62 -19.72
C SER A 52 -6.84 -6.31 -20.47
N ILE A 53 -7.45 -5.33 -19.78
CA ILE A 53 -7.76 -4.00 -20.31
C ILE A 53 -6.87 -2.94 -19.64
N TRP A 54 -6.68 -3.01 -18.33
CA TRP A 54 -5.96 -1.99 -17.56
C TRP A 54 -4.45 -2.02 -17.82
N LEU A 55 -3.81 -3.19 -17.85
CA LEU A 55 -2.36 -3.28 -18.08
C LEU A 55 -1.95 -2.75 -19.47
N PRO A 56 -2.65 -3.11 -20.57
CA PRO A 56 -2.38 -2.50 -21.87
C PRO A 56 -2.57 -0.98 -21.87
N PHE A 57 -3.58 -0.46 -21.17
CA PHE A 57 -3.83 0.98 -21.04
C PHE A 57 -2.74 1.67 -20.22
N MET A 58 -2.28 1.05 -19.13
CA MET A 58 -1.16 1.55 -18.34
C MET A 58 0.11 1.67 -19.19
N LYS A 59 0.38 0.67 -20.05
CA LYS A 59 1.52 0.70 -20.96
C LYS A 59 1.39 1.77 -22.04
N LYS A 60 0.26 1.78 -22.75
CA LYS A 60 0.10 2.53 -24.00
C LYS A 60 -0.35 3.97 -23.77
N ASP A 61 -1.27 4.18 -22.84
CA ASP A 61 -1.98 5.45 -22.67
C ASP A 61 -1.52 6.20 -21.41
N LEU A 62 -1.08 5.51 -20.36
CA LEU A 62 -0.42 6.12 -19.20
C LEU A 62 1.10 6.16 -19.33
N GLU A 63 1.66 5.41 -20.27
CA GLU A 63 3.10 5.34 -20.59
C GLU A 63 3.93 4.95 -19.36
N CYS A 64 3.47 3.94 -18.60
CA CYS A 64 4.23 3.43 -17.46
C CYS A 64 5.50 2.70 -17.92
N ASP A 65 6.66 3.19 -17.49
CA ASP A 65 7.98 2.67 -17.83
C ASP A 65 8.95 2.69 -16.64
N GLU A 66 10.23 2.38 -16.89
CA GLU A 66 11.28 2.32 -15.87
C GLU A 66 11.61 3.66 -15.19
N GLU A 67 11.12 4.80 -15.69
CA GLU A 67 11.25 6.12 -15.05
C GLU A 67 9.96 6.54 -14.31
N THR A 68 8.97 5.65 -14.22
CA THR A 68 7.63 5.94 -13.68
C THR A 68 7.41 5.39 -12.27
N VAL A 69 6.91 6.22 -11.35
CA VAL A 69 6.29 5.76 -10.10
C VAL A 69 4.79 5.55 -10.31
N ILE A 70 4.30 4.34 -10.08
CA ILE A 70 2.86 4.05 -10.17
C ILE A 70 2.24 4.17 -8.77
N ILE A 71 1.28 5.07 -8.60
CA ILE A 71 0.51 5.25 -7.38
C ILE A 71 -0.85 4.58 -7.58
N GLY A 72 -0.97 3.33 -7.16
CA GLY A 72 -2.18 2.53 -7.30
C GLY A 72 -3.07 2.63 -6.06
N HIS A 73 -4.35 2.94 -6.24
CA HIS A 73 -5.35 2.87 -5.17
C HIS A 73 -6.28 1.68 -5.39
N SER A 74 -6.55 0.86 -4.37
CA SER A 74 -7.59 -0.16 -4.46
C SER A 74 -7.34 -1.08 -5.68
N SER A 75 -8.25 -1.22 -6.64
CA SER A 75 -8.02 -2.04 -7.85
C SER A 75 -6.81 -1.55 -8.67
N GLY A 76 -6.49 -0.26 -8.61
CA GLY A 76 -5.30 0.32 -9.23
C GLY A 76 -4.00 -0.10 -8.56
N ALA A 77 -4.03 -0.46 -7.28
CA ALA A 77 -2.89 -1.09 -6.60
C ALA A 77 -2.67 -2.52 -7.13
N ALA A 78 -3.75 -3.29 -7.31
CA ALA A 78 -3.69 -4.62 -7.94
C ALA A 78 -3.14 -4.54 -9.36
N ALA A 79 -3.60 -3.57 -10.17
CA ALA A 79 -3.10 -3.34 -11.51
C ALA A 79 -1.61 -2.92 -11.52
N ALA A 80 -1.18 -2.09 -10.56
CA ALA A 80 0.23 -1.71 -10.42
C ALA A 80 1.14 -2.91 -10.11
N MET A 81 0.70 -3.81 -9.22
CA MET A 81 1.42 -5.04 -8.90
C MET A 81 1.51 -5.98 -10.12
N ARG A 82 0.37 -6.26 -10.78
CA ARG A 82 0.31 -7.10 -12.00
C ARG A 82 1.15 -6.53 -13.15
N TYR A 83 1.18 -5.21 -13.29
CA TYR A 83 2.01 -4.56 -14.29
C TYR A 83 3.50 -4.79 -14.03
N ALA A 84 3.93 -4.65 -12.76
CA ALA A 84 5.32 -4.81 -12.34
C ALA A 84 5.86 -6.24 -12.52
N GLU A 85 5.01 -7.27 -12.48
CA GLU A 85 5.40 -8.67 -12.75
C GLU A 85 6.04 -8.87 -14.14
N THR A 86 5.71 -8.00 -15.11
CA THR A 86 6.16 -8.14 -16.51
C THR A 86 6.81 -6.88 -17.09
N HIS A 87 6.82 -5.77 -16.35
CA HIS A 87 7.34 -4.47 -16.80
C HIS A 87 8.17 -3.82 -15.69
N LYS A 88 9.37 -3.34 -16.04
CA LYS A 88 10.17 -2.52 -15.13
C LYS A 88 9.50 -1.17 -14.90
N VAL A 89 9.45 -0.75 -13.65
CA VAL A 89 8.97 0.56 -13.20
C VAL A 89 9.95 1.14 -12.19
N PHE A 90 9.94 2.46 -11.99
CA PHE A 90 10.85 3.08 -11.02
C PHE A 90 10.49 2.69 -9.58
N ALA A 91 9.20 2.75 -9.24
CA ALA A 91 8.64 2.23 -7.99
C ALA A 91 7.11 2.10 -8.09
N ILE A 92 6.49 1.42 -7.14
CA ILE A 92 5.04 1.41 -6.95
C ILE A 92 4.68 1.88 -5.53
N ILE A 93 3.64 2.69 -5.41
CA ILE A 93 3.04 3.16 -4.16
C ILE A 93 1.61 2.59 -4.13
N LEU A 94 1.33 1.77 -3.12
CA LEU A 94 0.11 0.98 -3.05
C LEU A 94 -0.78 1.51 -1.90
N VAL A 95 -1.97 2.02 -2.23
CA VAL A 95 -2.90 2.66 -1.27
C VAL A 95 -4.19 1.84 -1.22
N GLY A 96 -4.60 1.36 -0.05
CA GLY A 96 -5.79 0.49 0.06
C GLY A 96 -5.68 -0.76 -0.83
N ALA A 97 -4.47 -1.30 -0.97
CA ALA A 97 -4.22 -2.46 -1.79
C ALA A 97 -4.91 -3.66 -1.17
N TYR A 98 -5.80 -4.25 -1.94
CA TYR A 98 -6.43 -5.51 -1.65
C TYR A 98 -6.19 -6.40 -2.84
N THR A 99 -6.63 -7.62 -2.64
CA THR A 99 -6.18 -8.74 -3.41
C THR A 99 -7.38 -9.69 -3.44
N SER A 100 -8.12 -9.89 -2.35
CA SER A 100 -9.30 -10.76 -2.36
C SER A 100 -10.55 -10.11 -2.94
N ASP A 101 -11.55 -10.94 -3.25
CA ASP A 101 -12.85 -10.49 -3.75
C ASP A 101 -13.68 -9.70 -2.73
N LEU A 102 -13.27 -9.64 -1.46
CA LEU A 102 -14.03 -9.00 -0.37
C LEU A 102 -15.48 -9.55 -0.25
N GLY A 103 -15.79 -10.71 -0.87
CA GLY A 103 -17.13 -11.26 -1.02
C GLY A 103 -17.96 -10.68 -2.18
N ASP A 104 -17.38 -9.84 -3.04
CA ASP A 104 -18.00 -9.19 -4.21
C ASP A 104 -17.70 -9.97 -5.50
N GLU A 105 -18.73 -10.32 -6.26
CA GLU A 105 -18.58 -11.06 -7.53
C GLU A 105 -17.74 -10.32 -8.59
N ASN A 106 -17.64 -8.98 -8.54
CA ASN A 106 -16.78 -8.21 -9.44
C ASN A 106 -15.30 -8.29 -9.05
N GLU A 107 -14.99 -8.33 -7.77
CA GLU A 107 -13.62 -8.42 -7.27
C GLU A 107 -13.08 -9.87 -7.36
N ARG A 108 -13.96 -10.84 -7.62
CA ARG A 108 -13.70 -12.29 -7.78
C ARG A 108 -12.86 -12.66 -8.99
N GLU A 109 -12.74 -11.76 -9.96
CA GLU A 109 -11.80 -11.86 -11.07
C GLU A 109 -10.42 -11.22 -10.75
N SER A 110 -10.20 -10.70 -9.53
CA SER A 110 -8.96 -10.09 -9.04
C SER A 110 -8.41 -10.82 -7.77
N VAL A 111 -7.07 -10.87 -7.58
CA VAL A 111 -6.34 -11.99 -6.91
C VAL A 111 -5.90 -11.74 -5.46
N THR A 112 -6.16 -12.65 -4.47
CA THR A 112 -6.12 -12.62 -2.96
C THR A 112 -4.80 -12.37 -2.18
N ALA A 113 -4.85 -11.75 -0.96
CA ALA A 113 -3.73 -11.11 -0.23
C ALA A 113 -2.90 -12.12 0.54
N ARG A 114 -2.32 -13.07 -0.19
CA ARG A 114 -1.72 -14.24 0.43
C ARG A 114 -0.27 -13.97 0.77
N GLU A 115 0.11 -14.30 1.99
CA GLU A 115 1.51 -14.30 2.45
C GLU A 115 2.41 -15.09 1.48
N SER A 116 1.92 -16.23 0.99
CA SER A 116 2.63 -17.10 0.05
C SER A 116 2.90 -16.47 -1.32
N ILE A 117 2.25 -15.36 -1.64
CA ILE A 117 2.41 -14.62 -2.89
C ILE A 117 3.17 -13.31 -2.62
N TRP A 118 2.71 -12.56 -1.61
CA TRP A 118 3.21 -11.22 -1.32
C TRP A 118 4.63 -11.20 -0.79
N LEU A 119 5.01 -12.10 0.13
CA LEU A 119 6.36 -12.06 0.67
C LEU A 119 7.43 -12.44 -0.38
N PRO A 120 7.23 -13.46 -1.23
CA PRO A 120 8.10 -13.68 -2.38
C PRO A 120 8.15 -12.47 -3.32
N PHE A 121 7.01 -11.89 -3.69
CA PHE A 121 6.96 -10.72 -4.57
C PHE A 121 7.74 -9.52 -4.01
N MET A 122 7.56 -9.22 -2.73
CA MET A 122 8.31 -8.16 -2.03
C MET A 122 9.83 -8.38 -2.10
N LYS A 123 10.27 -9.64 -2.04
CA LYS A 123 11.68 -10.00 -2.05
C LYS A 123 12.27 -10.08 -3.45
N GLU A 124 11.58 -10.75 -4.36
CA GLU A 124 12.12 -11.20 -5.64
C GLU A 124 11.85 -10.18 -6.74
N ASP A 125 10.69 -9.51 -6.70
CA ASP A 125 10.26 -8.58 -7.74
C ASP A 125 10.43 -7.12 -7.32
N LEU A 126 10.10 -6.78 -6.06
CA LEU A 126 10.34 -5.44 -5.50
C LEU A 126 11.74 -5.26 -4.94
N GLU A 127 12.51 -6.34 -4.83
CA GLU A 127 13.88 -6.35 -4.32
C GLU A 127 14.03 -5.63 -2.95
N CYS A 128 13.01 -5.74 -2.07
CA CYS A 128 13.01 -5.06 -0.78
C CYS A 128 14.19 -5.51 0.09
N ASP A 129 15.01 -4.55 0.51
CA ASP A 129 16.28 -4.76 1.18
C ASP A 129 16.50 -3.82 2.39
N GLU A 130 17.72 -3.81 2.93
CA GLU A 130 18.09 -3.00 4.11
C GLU A 130 17.97 -1.48 3.90
N GLU A 131 17.83 -0.99 2.65
CA GLU A 131 17.65 0.44 2.31
C GLU A 131 16.17 0.79 2.04
N THR A 132 15.29 -0.21 2.04
CA THR A 132 13.89 -0.06 1.63
C THR A 132 12.99 0.46 2.77
N LEU A 133 12.16 1.47 2.47
CA LEU A 133 11.00 1.85 3.30
C LEU A 133 9.76 1.13 2.77
N ILE A 134 9.14 0.30 3.61
CA ILE A 134 7.86 -0.33 3.30
C ILE A 134 6.73 0.47 3.96
N ILE A 135 5.71 0.83 3.19
CA ILE A 135 4.49 1.46 3.71
C ILE A 135 3.34 0.49 3.48
N GLY A 136 2.78 -0.05 4.57
CA GLY A 136 1.70 -1.01 4.55
C GLY A 136 0.43 -0.44 5.18
N HIS A 137 -0.71 -0.56 4.49
CA HIS A 137 -2.03 -0.22 5.03
C HIS A 137 -2.86 -1.49 5.19
N SER A 138 -3.53 -1.65 6.32
CA SER A 138 -4.39 -2.80 6.62
C SER A 138 -3.64 -4.14 6.42
N SER A 139 -4.10 -5.07 5.57
CA SER A 139 -3.39 -6.33 5.30
C SER A 139 -1.96 -6.11 4.75
N GLY A 140 -1.69 -4.97 4.12
CA GLY A 140 -0.33 -4.57 3.74
C GLY A 140 0.57 -4.24 4.93
N ALA A 141 -0.01 -3.75 6.04
CA ALA A 141 0.72 -3.60 7.31
C ALA A 141 1.08 -4.98 7.90
N ALA A 142 0.16 -5.94 7.83
CA ALA A 142 0.43 -7.33 8.23
C ALA A 142 1.53 -7.97 7.38
N ALA A 143 1.50 -7.76 6.06
CA ALA A 143 2.54 -8.21 5.14
C ALA A 143 3.91 -7.59 5.46
N ALA A 144 3.97 -6.27 5.69
CA ALA A 144 5.20 -5.58 6.06
C ALA A 144 5.81 -6.15 7.37
N MET A 145 4.96 -6.41 8.37
CA MET A 145 5.39 -7.06 9.61
C MET A 145 5.92 -8.48 9.37
N ARG A 146 5.21 -9.32 8.60
CA ARG A 146 5.65 -10.68 8.29
C ARG A 146 6.92 -10.73 7.44
N TYR A 147 7.07 -9.79 6.51
CA TYR A 147 8.31 -9.63 5.75
C TYR A 147 9.48 -9.33 6.70
N ALA A 148 9.27 -8.39 7.61
CA ALA A 148 10.26 -7.96 8.58
C ALA A 148 10.63 -9.01 9.64
N GLU A 149 9.85 -10.09 9.82
CA GLU A 149 10.27 -11.22 10.67
C GLU A 149 11.51 -11.93 10.11
N LYS A 150 11.69 -11.90 8.78
CA LYS A 150 12.72 -12.67 8.05
C LYS A 150 13.74 -11.80 7.35
N HIS A 151 13.36 -10.57 7.00
CA HIS A 151 14.15 -9.69 6.15
C HIS A 151 14.36 -8.35 6.83
N LYS A 152 15.57 -7.83 6.70
CA LYS A 152 15.89 -6.48 7.17
C LYS A 152 15.41 -5.46 6.18
N VAL A 153 14.88 -4.35 6.70
CA VAL A 153 14.47 -3.19 5.91
C VAL A 153 14.79 -1.89 6.66
N PHE A 154 14.98 -0.81 5.92
CA PHE A 154 15.31 0.48 6.52
C PHE A 154 14.21 0.95 7.47
N ALA A 155 12.97 0.92 7.02
CA ALA A 155 11.83 1.37 7.81
C ALA A 155 10.55 0.66 7.41
N ILE A 156 9.61 0.56 8.35
CA ILE A 156 8.22 0.25 8.05
C ILE A 156 7.30 1.36 8.59
N ILE A 157 6.37 1.80 7.75
CA ILE A 157 5.24 2.64 8.17
C ILE A 157 3.98 1.78 8.06
N LEU A 158 3.31 1.59 9.19
CA LEU A 158 2.14 0.74 9.33
C LEU A 158 0.90 1.61 9.52
N VAL A 159 -0.10 1.49 8.66
CA VAL A 159 -1.36 2.25 8.75
C VAL A 159 -2.48 1.26 9.01
N GLY A 160 -3.16 1.37 10.16
CA GLY A 160 -4.21 0.41 10.55
C GLY A 160 -3.65 -1.02 10.67
N ALA A 161 -2.63 -1.23 11.49
CA ALA A 161 -2.09 -2.57 11.75
C ALA A 161 -2.88 -3.30 12.84
N TYR A 162 -2.98 -4.62 12.74
CA TYR A 162 -3.79 -5.47 13.61
C TYR A 162 -3.14 -6.85 13.77
N THR A 163 -3.62 -7.67 14.72
CA THR A 163 -2.91 -8.87 15.19
C THR A 163 -3.63 -10.18 14.91
N SER A 164 -4.92 -10.17 14.58
CA SER A 164 -5.72 -11.37 14.32
C SER A 164 -6.44 -11.34 12.97
N ASP A 165 -7.04 -12.47 12.57
CA ASP A 165 -7.91 -12.50 11.39
C ASP A 165 -9.29 -11.88 11.63
N LEU A 166 -9.59 -11.41 12.85
CA LEU A 166 -10.86 -10.80 13.25
C LEU A 166 -12.10 -11.67 12.99
N GLY A 167 -11.92 -13.00 12.86
CA GLY A 167 -12.97 -13.92 12.47
C GLY A 167 -13.36 -13.82 10.98
N ASN A 168 -12.61 -13.05 10.19
CA ASN A 168 -12.81 -12.91 8.75
C ASN A 168 -12.12 -14.07 8.02
N GLU A 169 -12.90 -14.84 7.24
CA GLU A 169 -12.39 -16.01 6.53
C GLU A 169 -11.29 -15.65 5.52
N ASN A 170 -11.42 -14.53 4.83
CA ASN A 170 -10.42 -14.09 3.87
C ASN A 170 -9.11 -13.68 4.57
N GLU A 171 -9.18 -12.99 5.70
CA GLU A 171 -8.01 -12.67 6.53
C GLU A 171 -7.35 -13.94 7.07
N ARG A 172 -8.13 -14.92 7.51
CA ARG A 172 -7.61 -16.21 7.98
C ARG A 172 -6.87 -16.95 6.87
N GLU A 173 -7.43 -16.97 5.67
CA GLU A 173 -6.82 -17.58 4.50
C GLU A 173 -5.61 -16.79 3.97
N SER A 174 -5.41 -15.52 4.36
CA SER A 174 -4.24 -14.73 3.96
C SER A 174 -2.92 -15.39 4.38
N GLY A 175 -2.97 -16.16 5.48
CA GLY A 175 -1.79 -16.80 6.08
C GLY A 175 -1.06 -15.91 7.09
N TYR A 176 -1.34 -14.60 7.13
CA TYR A 176 -0.62 -13.68 8.03
C TYR A 176 -0.92 -13.89 9.51
N PHE A 177 -2.05 -14.49 9.88
CA PHE A 177 -2.50 -14.60 11.29
C PHE A 177 -2.48 -16.03 11.83
N ASN A 178 -1.98 -16.99 11.04
CA ASN A 178 -2.00 -18.42 11.38
C ASN A 178 -0.97 -18.84 12.46
N ARG A 179 -0.20 -17.88 12.99
CA ARG A 179 0.87 -18.09 13.96
C ARG A 179 1.13 -16.82 14.77
N ALA A 180 1.80 -16.94 15.90
CA ALA A 180 2.20 -15.80 16.72
C ALA A 180 3.12 -14.84 15.94
N TRP A 181 3.05 -13.56 16.30
CA TRP A 181 3.93 -12.51 15.76
C TRP A 181 5.31 -12.55 16.42
N GLU A 182 6.37 -12.54 15.63
CA GLU A 182 7.75 -12.56 16.13
C GLU A 182 8.30 -11.15 16.36
N TRP A 183 7.68 -10.41 17.29
CA TRP A 183 7.95 -8.99 17.56
C TRP A 183 9.43 -8.65 17.68
N GLU A 184 10.21 -9.43 18.43
CA GLU A 184 11.66 -9.19 18.60
C GLU A 184 12.45 -9.26 17.29
N LYS A 185 12.08 -10.17 16.38
CA LYS A 185 12.74 -10.28 15.08
C LYS A 185 12.45 -9.07 14.22
N ILE A 186 11.18 -8.65 14.17
CA ILE A 186 10.77 -7.43 13.45
C ILE A 186 11.56 -6.22 13.97
N ARG A 187 11.62 -6.04 15.29
CA ARG A 187 12.38 -4.93 15.91
C ARG A 187 13.88 -4.99 15.63
N THR A 188 14.45 -6.19 15.51
CA THR A 188 15.88 -6.36 15.20
C THR A 188 16.18 -6.09 13.72
N ASN A 189 15.20 -6.36 12.86
CA ASN A 189 15.35 -6.26 11.40
C ASN A 189 14.99 -4.88 10.84
N VAL A 190 14.30 -4.04 11.61
CA VAL A 190 13.81 -2.74 11.13
C VAL A 190 14.39 -1.61 11.95
N LYS A 191 15.03 -0.63 11.29
CA LYS A 191 15.64 0.51 11.99
C LYS A 191 14.62 1.51 12.51
N HIS A 192 13.54 1.75 11.75
CA HIS A 192 12.47 2.68 12.13
C HIS A 192 11.09 2.06 11.92
N ILE A 193 10.25 2.09 12.95
CA ILE A 193 8.88 1.61 12.91
C ILE A 193 7.96 2.75 13.31
N ILE A 194 7.10 3.20 12.39
CA ILE A 194 6.07 4.21 12.64
C ILE A 194 4.73 3.55 12.42
N GLN A 195 3.78 3.80 13.31
CA GLN A 195 2.42 3.28 13.17
C GLN A 195 1.40 4.42 13.20
N PHE A 196 0.48 4.43 12.26
CA PHE A 196 -0.71 5.26 12.27
C PHE A 196 -1.90 4.38 12.66
N GLY A 197 -2.60 4.77 13.72
CA GLY A 197 -3.78 4.07 14.20
C GLY A 197 -4.87 5.04 14.62
N SER A 198 -6.13 4.64 14.50
CA SER A 198 -7.28 5.46 14.88
C SER A 198 -8.24 4.68 15.77
N THR A 199 -8.70 5.32 16.84
CA THR A 199 -9.64 4.69 17.79
C THR A 199 -11.06 4.57 17.25
N ASP A 200 -11.38 5.30 16.18
CA ASP A 200 -12.67 5.29 15.50
C ASP A 200 -12.66 4.43 14.21
N ASP A 201 -11.63 3.59 14.03
CA ASP A 201 -11.57 2.64 12.91
C ASP A 201 -12.78 1.68 12.99
N PRO A 202 -13.65 1.64 11.96
CA PRO A 202 -14.87 0.82 11.99
C PRO A 202 -14.58 -0.66 11.72
N PHE A 203 -13.38 -1.02 11.29
CA PHE A 203 -12.99 -2.38 10.92
C PHE A 203 -12.02 -3.01 11.92
N LEU A 204 -11.06 -2.22 12.43
CA LEU A 204 -9.97 -2.71 13.26
C LEU A 204 -10.13 -2.29 14.72
N PRO A 205 -10.27 -3.23 15.67
CA PRO A 205 -10.31 -2.91 17.10
C PRO A 205 -9.07 -2.12 17.53
N TRP A 206 -9.27 -1.08 18.33
CA TRP A 206 -8.16 -0.27 18.86
C TRP A 206 -7.18 -1.12 19.67
N GLU A 207 -7.66 -2.15 20.37
CA GLU A 207 -6.86 -3.04 21.19
C GLU A 207 -5.81 -3.78 20.35
N GLU A 208 -6.15 -4.25 19.15
CA GLU A 208 -5.20 -4.91 18.26
C GLU A 208 -4.20 -3.91 17.66
N GLN A 209 -4.66 -2.70 17.31
CA GLN A 209 -3.76 -1.64 16.86
C GLN A 209 -2.74 -1.28 17.97
N GLN A 210 -3.20 -1.16 19.21
CA GLN A 210 -2.34 -0.90 20.36
C GLN A 210 -1.38 -2.07 20.63
N GLU A 211 -1.82 -3.32 20.47
CA GLU A 211 -0.97 -4.50 20.62
C GLU A 211 0.19 -4.48 19.62
N VAL A 212 -0.06 -4.13 18.35
CA VAL A 212 1.02 -3.95 17.36
C VAL A 212 2.01 -2.89 17.82
N ALA A 213 1.52 -1.73 18.26
CA ALA A 213 2.37 -0.62 18.66
C ALA A 213 3.25 -1.01 19.86
N ASP A 214 2.68 -1.68 20.85
CA ASP A 214 3.38 -2.14 22.05
C ASP A 214 4.38 -3.26 21.73
N GLY A 215 3.96 -4.23 20.92
CA GLY A 215 4.79 -5.35 20.47
C GLY A 215 6.01 -4.87 19.69
N LEU A 216 5.81 -3.91 18.76
CA LEU A 216 6.89 -3.36 17.94
C LEU A 216 7.66 -2.22 18.60
N LYS A 217 7.16 -1.67 19.72
CA LYS A 217 7.66 -0.40 20.29
C LYS A 217 7.68 0.71 19.22
N ALA A 218 6.61 0.77 18.42
CA ALA A 218 6.49 1.69 17.29
C ALA A 218 6.35 3.15 17.75
N ASP A 219 6.78 4.09 16.90
CA ASP A 219 6.39 5.51 17.00
C ASP A 219 4.91 5.63 16.60
N LEU A 220 4.01 5.46 17.58
CA LEU A 220 2.56 5.45 17.37
C LEU A 220 2.00 6.87 17.22
N GLN A 221 1.51 7.16 16.03
CA GLN A 221 0.69 8.31 15.67
C GLN A 221 -0.78 7.93 15.85
N LYS A 222 -1.32 8.22 17.04
CA LYS A 222 -2.70 7.90 17.44
C LYS A 222 -3.67 9.01 17.05
N TYR A 223 -4.77 8.62 16.42
CA TYR A 223 -5.89 9.48 16.05
C TYR A 223 -7.20 8.97 16.65
N SER A 224 -8.23 9.81 16.57
CA SER A 224 -9.59 9.47 17.00
C SER A 224 -10.66 9.90 15.99
N ASP A 225 -10.23 10.32 14.82
CA ASP A 225 -11.02 11.00 13.78
C ASP A 225 -10.55 10.65 12.36
N ARG A 226 -9.79 9.56 12.20
CA ARG A 226 -9.21 9.13 10.93
C ARG A 226 -9.87 7.86 10.39
N GLY A 227 -10.80 7.24 11.12
CA GLY A 227 -11.41 5.97 10.75
C GLY A 227 -10.36 4.95 10.31
N HIS A 228 -10.57 4.34 9.15
CA HIS A 228 -9.62 3.40 8.54
C HIS A 228 -8.57 4.07 7.63
N PHE A 229 -8.31 5.37 7.80
CA PHE A 229 -7.39 6.18 6.99
C PHE A 229 -7.72 6.18 5.49
N GLN A 230 -9.01 6.27 5.16
CA GLN A 230 -9.52 6.33 3.78
C GLN A 230 -9.80 7.76 3.29
N ASP A 231 -9.33 8.76 4.05
CA ASP A 231 -9.47 10.18 3.74
C ASP A 231 -8.77 10.56 2.42
N THR A 232 -9.24 11.66 1.82
CA THR A 232 -8.68 12.19 0.57
C THR A 232 -7.33 12.91 0.73
N ALA A 233 -6.78 12.94 1.95
CA ALA A 233 -5.46 13.51 2.22
C ALA A 233 -4.84 12.81 3.43
N PHE A 234 -3.54 12.55 3.36
CA PHE A 234 -2.76 11.99 4.47
C PHE A 234 -1.43 12.76 4.64
N PRO A 235 -1.47 14.07 4.93
CA PRO A 235 -0.26 14.89 5.06
C PRO A 235 0.69 14.38 6.14
N GLU A 236 0.17 13.75 7.19
CA GLU A 236 0.95 13.23 8.31
C GLU A 236 1.86 12.07 7.89
N LEU A 237 1.43 11.25 6.90
CA LEU A 237 2.29 10.24 6.29
C LEU A 237 3.49 10.88 5.58
N ILE A 238 3.26 11.97 4.85
CA ILE A 238 4.34 12.70 4.16
C ILE A 238 5.33 13.28 5.16
N ASP A 239 4.84 13.83 6.26
CA ASP A 239 5.69 14.39 7.30
C ASP A 239 6.51 13.31 8.03
N ALA A 240 5.93 12.12 8.26
CA ALA A 240 6.66 10.96 8.75
C ALA A 240 7.80 10.53 7.81
N ILE A 241 7.54 10.49 6.49
CA ILE A 241 8.57 10.17 5.48
C ILE A 241 9.69 11.21 5.49
N LYS A 242 9.36 12.51 5.56
CA LYS A 242 10.37 13.58 5.65
C LYS A 242 11.23 13.45 6.92
N LYS A 243 10.62 13.10 8.06
CA LYS A 243 11.32 12.89 9.34
C LYS A 243 12.33 11.74 9.25
N LEU A 244 11.99 10.66 8.54
CA LEU A 244 12.92 9.55 8.28
C LEU A 244 14.11 10.01 7.43
N LYS A 245 13.87 10.81 6.39
CA LYS A 245 14.92 11.35 5.51
C LYS A 245 15.90 12.27 6.25
N SER A 246 15.43 13.07 7.21
CA SER A 246 16.32 13.92 8.03
C SER A 246 17.09 13.18 9.12
N SER A 247 16.69 11.94 9.42
CA SER A 247 17.31 11.08 10.45
C SER A 247 18.25 10.01 9.87
N SER A 248 18.42 10.01 8.53
CA SER A 248 19.29 9.11 7.77
C SER A 248 20.67 9.71 7.60
#